data_AF-Q95Y91-F1
#
_entry.id   AF-Q95Y91-F1
#
_cell.length_a   1.000
_cell.length_b   1.000
_cell.length_c   1.000
_cell.angle_alpha   90.00
_cell.angle_beta   90.00
_cell.angle_gamma   90.00
#
_symmetry.space_group_name_H-M   'P 1'
#
loop_
_entity.id
_entity.type
_entity.pdbx_description
1 polymer ?
#
loop_
_entity_poly.entity_id
_entity_poly.type
_entity_poly.pdbx_seq_one_letter_code
_entity_poly.pdbx_strand_id
1 'polypeptide(L)'
;MSEKPTQVEEISSSNSVFVAEKPIVIPLELVPNTSTQTPTFVYVPHPNRNLMSNIIFIEQTDYFRNLAKYICRLAPRRNIEYSASTEEDWVLVTVCHITLKFTLDYEAGCTTLKCSHLKHTIGFPNMHYVFCASMLFDYILKTYAFRLMLLKVSTDSLEIGFPTQNLSIEIFCFDCSKDNIEEVLSRWMPHIDKVEQMNIGNVRSVEQHRKCLKIFRTYFEGKTESWAGETMPLSLINELRRMIPSTSLQRTSVPIAHVFRWIKGWIIGLQGYKHITQVYYNNPAFRMNKGVFRVFLKIMDDVENSELILKNFDGKRAKLYVTSYGGLNFQVITKNFEGHVNCDPSRLPFSTENLADDVSKELHYLGLDYAEGQNFRDYATPRNQGNN
;
A
#
# COMPACT_ATOMS: atom_id res chain seq x y z
N MET A 1 63.77 58.91 -19.22
CA MET A 1 63.00 58.06 -20.15
C MET A 1 61.62 57.90 -19.54
N SER A 2 60.59 58.24 -20.31
CA SER A 2 59.21 58.37 -19.84
C SER A 2 58.55 57.00 -19.79
N GLU A 3 58.39 56.43 -18.59
CA GLU A 3 57.49 55.31 -18.36
C GLU A 3 56.29 55.81 -17.57
N LYS A 4 55.13 55.68 -18.21
CA LYS A 4 53.83 56.21 -17.79
C LYS A 4 53.38 55.59 -16.46
N PRO A 5 52.77 56.40 -15.57
CA PRO A 5 52.19 55.92 -14.33
C PRO A 5 50.87 55.19 -14.60
N THR A 6 50.77 53.96 -14.11
CA THR A 6 49.54 53.17 -14.08
C THR A 6 48.56 53.84 -13.11
N GLN A 7 47.53 54.47 -13.67
CA GLN A 7 46.40 55.04 -12.92
C GLN A 7 45.61 53.89 -12.27
N VAL A 8 45.59 53.90 -10.94
CA VAL A 8 44.65 53.11 -10.14
C VAL A 8 43.32 53.85 -10.24
N GLU A 9 42.40 53.35 -11.07
CA GLU A 9 41.05 53.90 -11.18
C GLU A 9 40.30 53.70 -9.86
N GLU A 10 39.96 54.82 -9.24
CA GLU A 10 39.01 54.94 -8.15
C GLU A 10 37.66 54.35 -8.58
N ILE A 11 37.32 53.18 -8.03
CA ILE A 11 35.93 52.69 -8.06
C ILE A 11 35.15 53.56 -7.07
N SER A 12 34.75 54.73 -7.57
CA SER A 12 33.80 55.61 -6.93
C SER A 12 32.38 55.19 -7.30
N SER A 13 31.52 55.23 -6.29
CA SER A 13 30.07 55.31 -6.39
C SER A 13 29.31 54.09 -6.93
N SER A 14 28.75 53.32 -6.00
CA SER A 14 27.30 53.14 -5.99
C SER A 14 26.87 52.85 -4.56
N ASN A 15 26.54 53.93 -3.84
CA ASN A 15 25.62 53.88 -2.71
C ASN A 15 24.29 53.33 -3.22
N SER A 16 24.21 52.01 -3.35
CA SER A 16 22.93 51.32 -3.42
C SER A 16 22.35 51.44 -2.02
N VAL A 17 21.51 52.46 -1.86
CA VAL A 17 20.50 52.52 -0.82
C VAL A 17 19.65 51.27 -1.01
N PHE A 18 20.06 50.15 -0.41
CA PHE A 18 19.20 49.00 -0.24
C PHE A 18 18.14 49.44 0.76
N VAL A 19 17.05 49.93 0.18
CA VAL A 19 15.75 50.02 0.82
C VAL A 19 15.58 48.69 1.54
N ALA A 20 15.63 48.72 2.87
CA ALA A 20 15.27 47.59 3.69
C ALA A 20 13.86 47.20 3.27
N GLU A 21 13.75 46.19 2.41
CA GLU A 21 12.48 45.57 2.09
C GLU A 21 11.87 45.20 3.43
N LYS A 22 10.73 45.84 3.73
CA LYS A 22 9.98 45.59 4.94
C LYS A 22 9.91 44.08 5.14
N PRO A 23 10.18 43.58 6.36
CA PRO A 23 10.25 42.16 6.63
C PRO A 23 8.97 41.50 6.10
N ILE A 24 9.15 40.57 5.17
CA ILE A 24 8.06 39.78 4.61
C ILE A 24 7.49 38.97 5.77
N VAL A 25 6.36 39.44 6.31
CA VAL A 25 5.54 38.73 7.27
C VAL A 25 5.14 37.41 6.60
N ILE A 26 5.69 36.30 7.10
CA ILE A 26 5.42 34.95 6.62
C ILE A 26 3.95 34.63 6.90
N PRO A 27 3.04 34.58 5.91
CA PRO A 27 1.70 34.06 6.15
C PRO A 27 1.81 32.55 5.95
N LEU A 28 2.20 31.85 7.00
CA LEU A 28 1.53 30.59 7.29
C LEU A 28 0.24 30.98 7.98
N GLU A 29 -0.80 31.33 7.20
CA GLU A 29 -2.17 31.36 7.71
C GLU A 29 -2.62 29.91 8.00
N LEU A 30 -1.96 29.30 8.98
CA LEU A 30 -2.45 28.15 9.70
C LEU A 30 -3.53 28.68 10.65
N VAL A 31 -4.68 29.12 10.15
CA VAL A 31 -5.75 29.70 10.98
C VAL A 31 -6.20 28.68 12.02
N PRO A 32 -5.93 28.88 13.34
CA PRO A 32 -6.51 28.07 14.38
C PRO A 32 -7.59 28.93 15.04
N ASN A 33 -8.85 28.52 14.89
CA ASN A 33 -9.96 29.15 15.59
C ASN A 33 -9.65 29.26 17.10
N THR A 34 -9.85 30.48 17.59
CA THR A 34 -10.14 30.84 18.99
C THR A 34 -9.15 30.32 20.04
N SER A 35 -8.00 30.98 20.18
CA SER A 35 -7.48 31.43 21.49
C SER A 35 -6.27 32.32 21.29
N THR A 36 -6.20 33.36 22.11
CA THR A 36 -5.30 34.50 22.06
C THR A 36 -3.84 34.10 22.30
N GLN A 37 -3.07 33.94 21.23
CA GLN A 37 -1.64 34.28 21.07
C GLN A 37 -1.17 33.68 19.75
N THR A 38 -1.00 34.53 18.73
CA THR A 38 -0.39 34.14 17.46
C THR A 38 1.02 33.63 17.74
N PRO A 39 1.38 32.38 17.43
CA PRO A 39 2.71 31.87 17.69
C PRO A 39 3.71 32.61 16.81
N THR A 40 4.55 33.42 17.43
CA THR A 40 5.62 34.17 16.78
C THR A 40 6.78 33.21 16.48
N PHE A 41 7.07 33.01 15.19
CA PHE A 41 8.25 32.28 14.75
C PHE A 41 9.51 33.07 15.11
N VAL A 42 10.42 32.49 15.89
CA VAL A 42 11.73 33.09 16.14
C VAL A 42 12.69 32.54 15.09
N TYR A 43 13.05 33.39 14.12
CA TYR A 43 14.16 33.13 13.22
C TYR A 43 15.46 33.28 14.02
N VAL A 44 16.21 32.18 14.16
CA VAL A 44 17.57 32.22 14.73
C VAL A 44 18.56 32.22 13.57
N PRO A 45 19.23 33.35 13.27
CA PRO A 45 20.30 33.35 12.29
C PRO A 45 21.46 32.50 12.82
N HIS A 46 21.84 31.46 12.05
CA HIS A 46 23.00 30.65 12.37
C HIS A 46 24.28 31.50 12.23
N PRO A 47 25.20 31.49 13.22
CA PRO A 47 26.31 32.47 13.27
C PRO A 47 27.34 32.38 12.14
N ASN A 48 27.27 31.40 11.23
CA ASN A 48 28.24 31.22 10.16
C ASN A 48 27.57 30.65 8.90
N ARG A 49 26.89 31.46 8.07
CA ARG A 49 26.69 31.12 6.65
C ARG A 49 26.12 32.24 5.78
N ASN A 50 26.59 32.26 4.54
CA ASN A 50 26.18 33.11 3.43
C ASN A 50 24.65 33.14 3.27
N LEU A 51 24.12 34.36 3.14
CA LEU A 51 22.71 34.74 2.94
C LEU A 51 21.98 34.15 1.70
N MET A 52 22.49 33.07 1.10
CA MET A 52 21.87 32.39 -0.05
C MET A 52 21.09 31.12 0.33
N SER A 53 21.18 30.62 1.56
CA SER A 53 20.41 29.43 1.95
C SER A 53 18.98 29.82 2.33
N ASN A 54 18.00 29.47 1.48
CA ASN A 54 16.54 29.54 1.75
C ASN A 54 16.12 28.54 2.86
N ILE A 55 16.85 28.50 3.98
CA ILE A 55 16.63 27.61 5.12
C ILE A 55 16.14 28.44 6.30
N ILE A 56 14.97 28.08 6.84
CA ILE A 56 14.42 28.65 8.07
C ILE A 56 14.67 27.67 9.21
N PHE A 57 15.40 28.10 10.24
CA PHE A 57 15.66 27.28 11.42
C PHE A 57 14.52 27.33 12.41
N ILE A 58 14.13 26.17 12.95
CA ILE A 58 13.06 26.03 13.94
C ILE A 58 13.57 25.21 15.13
N GLU A 59 13.50 25.80 16.33
CA GLU A 59 13.87 25.13 17.59
C GLU A 59 12.65 24.60 18.38
N GLN A 60 11.42 24.97 18.01
CA GLN A 60 10.23 24.67 18.81
C GLN A 60 9.64 23.27 18.57
N THR A 61 9.30 22.59 19.67
CA THR A 61 8.77 21.22 19.70
C THR A 61 7.36 21.06 19.12
N ASP A 62 6.53 22.10 19.14
CA ASP A 62 5.15 22.03 18.62
C ASP A 62 5.07 22.14 17.08
N TYR A 63 6.18 22.46 16.40
CA TYR A 63 6.19 22.58 14.94
C TYR A 63 5.71 21.30 14.25
N PHE A 64 6.26 20.14 14.65
CA PHE A 64 5.88 18.85 14.07
C PHE A 64 4.41 18.50 14.31
N ARG A 65 3.87 18.87 15.48
CA ARG A 65 2.46 18.68 15.80
C ARG A 65 1.56 19.50 14.89
N ASN A 66 1.90 20.78 14.68
CA ASN A 66 1.13 21.67 13.82
C ASN A 66 1.25 21.27 12.35
N LEU A 67 2.45 20.87 11.93
CA LEU A 67 2.71 20.35 10.59
C LEU A 67 1.90 19.06 10.32
N ALA A 68 1.88 18.13 11.28
CA ALA A 68 1.06 16.92 11.18
C ALA A 68 -0.43 17.23 11.00
N LYS A 69 -1.00 18.13 11.82
CA LYS A 69 -2.39 18.58 11.68
C LYS A 69 -2.66 19.15 10.28
N TYR A 70 -1.74 19.96 9.76
CA TYR A 70 -1.84 20.54 8.44
C TYR A 70 -1.82 19.47 7.33
N ILE A 71 -0.85 18.55 7.37
CA ILE A 71 -0.74 17.44 6.41
C ILE A 71 -2.01 16.59 6.44
N CYS A 72 -2.48 16.20 7.63
CA CYS A 72 -3.68 15.37 7.78
C CYS A 72 -4.95 16.04 7.27
N ARG A 73 -5.03 17.38 7.29
CA ARG A 73 -6.14 18.13 6.67
C ARG A 73 -6.10 18.06 5.14
N LEU A 74 -4.92 18.00 4.54
CA LEU A 74 -4.73 17.95 3.09
C LEU A 74 -4.76 16.52 2.51
N ALA A 75 -4.48 15.52 3.33
CA ALA A 75 -4.40 14.12 2.95
C ALA A 75 -5.57 13.32 3.56
N PRO A 76 -6.78 13.35 2.98
CA PRO A 76 -7.96 12.74 3.61
C PRO A 76 -7.88 11.21 3.73
N ARG A 77 -7.04 10.55 2.91
CA ARG A 77 -6.78 9.11 3.06
C ARG A 77 -5.64 8.90 4.05
N ARG A 78 -5.82 7.97 4.97
CA ARG A 78 -4.85 7.63 6.01
C ARG A 78 -3.81 6.63 5.46
N ASN A 79 -3.25 6.97 4.30
CA ASN A 79 -2.27 6.18 3.58
C ASN A 79 -0.90 6.78 3.86
N ILE A 80 0.01 5.98 4.41
CA ILE A 80 1.37 6.42 4.73
C ILE A 80 2.38 5.48 4.08
N GLU A 81 3.43 6.05 3.50
CA GLU A 81 4.64 5.34 3.12
C GLU A 81 5.83 5.91 3.90
N TYR A 82 6.62 5.02 4.49
CA TYR A 82 7.81 5.36 5.26
C TYR A 82 9.02 4.63 4.66
N SER A 83 9.96 5.40 4.14
CA SER A 83 11.17 4.88 3.48
C SER A 83 12.40 5.69 3.88
N ALA A 84 13.58 5.09 3.80
CA ALA A 84 14.82 5.75 4.14
C ALA A 84 15.99 5.19 3.33
N SER A 85 17.07 5.95 3.25
CA SER A 85 18.38 5.50 2.83
C SER A 85 19.40 5.94 3.86
N THR A 86 20.09 4.97 4.46
CA THR A 86 21.21 5.22 5.37
C THR A 86 22.48 5.62 4.62
N GLU A 87 22.64 5.18 3.38
CA GLU A 87 23.77 5.56 2.53
C GLU A 87 23.67 7.02 2.07
N GLU A 88 22.46 7.49 1.79
CA GLU A 88 22.18 8.86 1.34
C GLU A 88 21.66 9.77 2.48
N ASP A 89 21.66 9.29 3.72
CA ASP A 89 21.25 10.00 4.94
C ASP A 89 19.90 10.73 4.86
N TRP A 90 18.85 10.03 4.40
CA TRP A 90 17.50 10.59 4.36
C TRP A 90 16.41 9.65 4.81
N VAL A 91 15.29 10.25 5.23
CA VAL A 91 14.01 9.58 5.48
C VAL A 91 12.90 10.32 4.74
N LEU A 92 12.01 9.57 4.10
CA LEU A 92 10.79 10.06 3.47
C LEU A 92 9.58 9.58 4.28
N VAL A 93 8.72 10.54 4.63
CA VAL A 93 7.36 10.28 5.13
C VAL A 93 6.40 10.79 4.08
N THR A 94 5.70 9.89 3.41
CA THR A 94 4.69 10.25 2.40
C THR A 94 3.31 9.98 2.95
N VAL A 95 2.44 10.99 2.97
CA VAL A 95 1.03 10.88 3.37
C VAL A 95 0.16 11.22 2.16
N CYS A 96 -0.56 10.23 1.64
CA CYS A 96 -1.22 10.32 0.34
C CYS A 96 -0.26 10.74 -0.80
N HIS A 97 -0.33 12.01 -1.19
CA HIS A 97 0.43 12.63 -2.28
C HIS A 97 1.46 13.64 -1.76
N ILE A 98 1.54 13.81 -0.43
CA ILE A 98 2.42 14.77 0.24
C ILE A 98 3.65 14.02 0.72
N THR A 99 4.81 14.31 0.15
CA THR A 99 6.08 13.71 0.55
C THR A 99 6.90 14.73 1.35
N LEU A 100 7.37 14.30 2.52
CA LEU A 100 8.26 15.05 3.39
C LEU A 100 9.60 14.34 3.44
N LYS A 101 10.66 15.03 3.01
CA LYS A 101 12.04 14.52 3.00
C LYS A 101 12.84 15.16 4.11
N PHE A 102 13.29 14.33 5.06
CA PHE A 102 14.28 14.66 6.06
C PHE A 102 15.65 14.22 5.59
N THR A 103 16.67 15.07 5.69
CA THR A 103 18.03 14.75 5.24
C THR A 103 19.05 15.36 6.19
N LEU A 104 20.12 14.62 6.47
CA LEU A 104 21.27 15.18 7.15
C LEU A 104 22.02 16.11 6.19
N ASP A 105 21.97 17.41 6.44
CA ASP A 105 22.67 18.41 5.64
C ASP A 105 24.03 18.72 6.28
N TYR A 106 25.07 18.07 5.77
CA TYR A 106 26.45 18.23 6.24
C TYR A 106 26.98 19.64 6.07
N GLU A 107 26.52 20.35 5.04
CA GLU A 107 26.92 21.73 4.85
C GLU A 107 26.26 22.58 5.95
N ALA A 108 24.94 22.54 6.06
CA ALA A 108 24.22 23.33 7.05
C ALA A 108 24.46 22.88 8.50
N GLY A 109 25.07 21.70 8.72
CA GLY A 109 25.34 21.15 10.05
C GLY A 109 24.06 20.78 10.81
N CYS A 110 22.98 20.44 10.11
CA CYS A 110 21.67 20.19 10.72
C CYS A 110 20.83 19.20 9.90
N THR A 111 19.69 18.76 10.46
CA THR A 111 18.68 18.07 9.66
C THR A 111 17.85 19.09 8.90
N THR A 112 17.65 18.86 7.60
CA THR A 112 16.74 19.67 6.79
C THR A 112 15.47 18.90 6.44
N LEU A 113 14.37 19.63 6.32
CA LEU A 113 13.07 19.15 5.86
C LEU A 113 12.66 19.90 4.59
N LYS A 114 12.37 19.13 3.54
CA LYS A 114 11.80 19.61 2.28
C LYS A 114 10.45 18.98 2.03
N CYS A 115 9.49 19.78 1.58
CA CYS A 115 8.16 19.35 1.18
C CYS A 115 7.61 20.36 0.17
N SER A 116 6.88 19.91 -0.85
CA SER A 116 6.26 20.78 -1.87
C SER A 116 5.29 21.82 -1.30
N HIS A 117 4.76 21.58 -0.10
CA HIS A 117 3.85 22.50 0.59
C HIS A 117 4.56 23.50 1.50
N LEU A 118 5.89 23.42 1.64
CA LEU A 118 6.70 24.36 2.39
C LEU A 118 7.42 25.30 1.42
N LYS A 119 7.25 26.62 1.61
CA LYS A 119 7.90 27.64 0.76
C LYS A 119 9.42 27.63 0.87
N HIS A 120 9.93 27.29 2.05
CA HIS A 120 11.35 27.28 2.37
C HIS A 120 11.75 25.89 2.88
N THR A 121 13.04 25.57 2.75
CA THR A 121 13.59 24.40 3.45
C THR A 121 13.60 24.72 4.94
N ILE A 122 13.23 23.76 5.78
CA ILE A 122 13.20 23.95 7.23
C ILE A 122 14.41 23.25 7.83
N GLY A 123 15.19 23.95 8.65
CA GLY A 123 16.34 23.39 9.37
C GLY A 123 16.01 23.10 10.82
N PHE A 124 16.47 21.95 11.32
CA PHE A 124 16.36 21.51 12.72
C PHE A 124 17.77 21.31 13.28
N PRO A 125 18.34 22.33 13.94
CA PRO A 125 19.64 22.21 14.59
C PRO A 125 19.60 21.11 15.66
N ASN A 126 20.69 20.34 15.79
CA ASN A 126 20.88 19.34 16.84
C ASN A 126 19.85 18.19 16.88
N MET A 127 19.08 17.97 15.81
CA MET A 127 18.15 16.84 15.72
C MET A 127 18.59 15.90 14.61
N HIS A 128 18.58 14.59 14.88
CA HIS A 128 18.88 13.57 13.88
C HIS A 128 17.69 13.40 12.92
N TYR A 129 17.95 13.16 11.64
CA TYR A 129 16.91 13.12 10.61
C TYR A 129 15.89 11.98 10.83
N VAL A 130 16.36 10.82 11.34
CA VAL A 130 15.50 9.69 11.73
C VAL A 130 14.58 10.07 12.89
N PHE A 131 15.09 10.77 13.91
CA PHE A 131 14.31 11.24 15.04
C PHE A 131 13.22 12.22 14.59
N CYS A 132 13.58 13.22 13.78
CA CYS A 132 12.64 14.19 13.22
C CYS A 132 11.50 13.51 12.44
N ALA A 133 11.85 12.57 11.56
CA ALA A 133 10.88 11.84 10.77
C ALA A 133 9.96 10.96 11.64
N SER A 134 10.53 10.24 12.61
CA SER A 134 9.79 9.38 13.54
C SER A 134 8.80 10.17 14.40
N MET A 135 9.22 11.34 14.88
CA MET A 135 8.36 12.23 15.66
C MET A 135 7.23 12.84 14.81
N LEU A 136 7.51 13.29 13.59
CA LEU A 136 6.45 13.76 12.68
C LEU A 136 5.46 12.63 12.38
N PHE A 137 5.97 11.43 12.06
CA PHE A 137 5.16 10.25 11.80
C PHE A 137 4.22 9.95 12.97
N ASP A 138 4.71 9.96 14.21
CA ASP A 138 3.89 9.73 15.40
C ASP A 138 2.82 10.82 15.62
N TYR A 139 3.12 12.08 15.33
CA TYR A 139 2.09 13.13 15.36
C TYR A 139 1.02 12.97 14.28
N ILE A 140 1.39 12.49 13.08
CA ILE A 140 0.43 12.14 12.03
C ILE A 140 -0.46 10.99 12.52
N LEU A 141 0.14 9.95 13.11
CA LEU A 141 -0.59 8.81 13.66
C LEU A 141 -1.57 9.23 14.76
N LYS A 142 -1.13 10.08 15.71
CA LYS A 142 -2.01 10.66 16.74
C LYS A 142 -3.19 11.40 16.14
N THR A 143 -2.96 12.16 15.07
CA THR A 143 -4.03 12.89 14.37
C THR A 143 -5.05 11.94 13.71
N TYR A 144 -4.59 10.77 13.25
CA TYR A 144 -5.44 9.69 12.73
C TYR A 144 -5.92 8.69 13.79
N ALA A 145 -5.69 8.96 15.07
CA ALA A 145 -6.00 8.05 16.19
C ALA A 145 -5.42 6.64 15.99
N PHE A 146 -4.20 6.55 15.45
CA PHE A 146 -3.44 5.31 15.22
C PHE A 146 -4.15 4.28 14.33
N ARG A 147 -5.07 4.75 13.47
CA ARG A 147 -5.77 3.92 12.48
C ARG A 147 -5.36 4.33 11.08
N LEU A 148 -4.75 3.41 10.34
CA LEU A 148 -4.33 3.63 8.96
C LEU A 148 -5.13 2.78 7.99
N MET A 149 -5.41 3.35 6.82
CA MET A 149 -5.98 2.60 5.70
C MET A 149 -4.87 1.83 4.98
N LEU A 150 -3.70 2.45 4.82
CA LEU A 150 -2.55 1.81 4.21
C LEU A 150 -1.28 2.25 4.91
N LEU A 151 -0.41 1.28 5.22
CA LEU A 151 0.95 1.55 5.64
C LEU A 151 1.90 0.76 4.76
N LYS A 152 2.82 1.46 4.09
CA LYS A 152 3.91 0.85 3.32
C LYS A 152 5.23 1.19 3.99
N VAL A 153 6.02 0.17 4.31
CA VAL A 153 7.32 0.36 4.95
C VAL A 153 8.41 -0.32 4.12
N SER A 154 9.54 0.35 3.98
CA SER A 154 10.70 -0.18 3.23
C SER A 154 12.02 -0.04 3.98
N THR A 155 11.97 0.30 5.26
CA THR A 155 13.15 0.58 6.09
C THR A 155 12.85 0.31 7.55
N ASP A 156 13.87 -0.06 8.30
CA ASP A 156 13.92 -0.19 9.75
C ASP A 156 14.40 1.10 10.44
N SER A 157 14.70 2.17 9.69
CA SER A 157 15.10 3.52 10.16
C SER A 157 13.95 4.27 10.85
N LEU A 158 13.48 3.70 11.94
CA LEU A 158 12.48 4.23 12.86
C LEU A 158 13.14 4.34 14.23
N GLU A 159 13.03 5.50 14.86
CA GLU A 159 13.66 5.80 16.14
C GLU A 159 13.07 4.95 17.29
N ILE A 160 13.88 4.62 18.30
CA ILE A 160 13.43 3.82 19.46
C ILE A 160 12.33 4.57 20.21
N GLY A 161 11.27 3.84 20.60
CA GLY A 161 10.09 4.39 21.28
C GLY A 161 8.99 4.90 20.34
N PHE A 162 9.20 4.87 19.02
CA PHE A 162 8.20 5.21 18.02
C PHE A 162 7.72 3.97 17.24
N PRO A 163 6.45 3.97 16.77
CA PRO A 163 5.37 4.86 17.22
C PRO A 163 5.02 4.62 18.71
N THR A 164 4.47 5.65 19.34
CA THR A 164 4.21 5.69 20.79
C THR A 164 3.02 4.85 21.22
N GLN A 165 2.21 4.38 20.28
CA GLN A 165 1.09 3.46 20.50
C GLN A 165 1.00 2.49 19.32
N ASN A 166 0.29 1.39 19.54
CA ASN A 166 0.10 0.37 18.54
C ASN A 166 -0.87 0.82 17.44
N LEU A 167 -0.66 0.27 16.25
CA LEU A 167 -1.36 0.62 15.03
C LEU A 167 -2.43 -0.42 14.68
N SER A 168 -3.57 0.07 14.20
CA SER A 168 -4.54 -0.73 13.46
C SER A 168 -4.48 -0.33 11.99
N ILE A 169 -4.26 -1.31 11.11
CA ILE A 169 -3.96 -1.06 9.70
C ILE A 169 -4.89 -1.90 8.83
N GLU A 170 -5.58 -1.26 7.89
CA GLU A 170 -6.42 -2.00 6.93
C GLU A 170 -5.54 -2.76 5.93
N ILE A 171 -4.57 -2.08 5.28
CA ILE A 171 -3.63 -2.70 4.33
C ILE A 171 -2.17 -2.45 4.74
N PHE A 172 -1.45 -3.50 5.12
CA PHE A 172 -0.02 -3.41 5.40
C PHE A 172 0.79 -3.92 4.21
N CYS A 173 1.56 -3.02 3.59
CA CYS A 173 2.33 -3.27 2.37
C CYS A 173 3.81 -3.45 2.68
N PHE A 174 4.38 -4.54 2.17
CA PHE A 174 5.81 -4.81 2.16
C PHE A 174 6.19 -5.51 0.86
N ASP A 175 7.49 -5.66 0.60
CA ASP A 175 7.98 -6.34 -0.60
C ASP A 175 8.90 -7.50 -0.23
N CYS A 176 8.38 -8.72 -0.39
CA CYS A 176 9.15 -9.94 -0.14
C CYS A 176 10.39 -10.08 -1.05
N SER A 177 10.50 -9.31 -2.13
CA SER A 177 11.69 -9.34 -2.99
C SER A 177 12.89 -8.64 -2.36
N LYS A 178 12.71 -7.80 -1.33
CA LYS A 178 13.79 -7.09 -0.63
C LYS A 178 14.52 -8.02 0.35
N ASP A 179 15.84 -7.91 0.41
CA ASP A 179 16.68 -8.79 1.23
C ASP A 179 16.53 -8.50 2.73
N ASN A 180 16.52 -7.23 3.11
CA ASN A 180 16.40 -6.77 4.50
C ASN A 180 14.97 -6.81 5.06
N ILE A 181 13.99 -7.40 4.34
CA ILE A 181 12.58 -7.27 4.72
C ILE A 181 12.26 -7.88 6.10
N GLU A 182 12.95 -8.94 6.50
CA GLU A 182 12.74 -9.54 7.83
C GLU A 182 13.19 -8.60 8.97
N GLU A 183 14.25 -7.82 8.76
CA GLU A 183 14.74 -6.80 9.70
C GLU A 183 13.78 -5.60 9.77
N VAL A 184 13.28 -5.16 8.61
CA VAL A 184 12.22 -4.15 8.56
C VAL A 184 11.01 -4.63 9.36
N LEU A 185 10.51 -5.83 9.10
CA LEU A 185 9.32 -6.34 9.80
C LEU A 185 9.58 -6.54 11.31
N SER A 186 10.76 -7.01 11.71
CA SER A 186 11.07 -7.16 13.14
C SER A 186 11.02 -5.83 13.89
N ARG A 187 11.37 -4.73 13.21
CA ARG A 187 11.26 -3.38 13.76
C ARG A 187 9.82 -2.88 13.87
N TRP A 188 9.01 -3.11 12.84
CA TRP A 188 7.66 -2.52 12.74
C TRP A 188 6.57 -3.34 13.43
N MET A 189 6.63 -4.67 13.34
CA MET A 189 5.55 -5.55 13.80
C MET A 189 5.24 -5.49 15.31
N PRO A 190 6.17 -5.19 16.23
CA PRO A 190 5.85 -4.97 17.64
C PRO A 190 4.88 -3.82 17.89
N HIS A 191 4.78 -2.88 16.94
CA HIS A 191 3.91 -1.71 17.03
C HIS A 191 2.57 -1.89 16.29
N ILE A 192 2.26 -3.10 15.81
CA ILE A 192 1.09 -3.36 14.97
C ILE A 192 0.20 -4.39 15.67
N ASP A 193 -0.99 -3.95 16.06
CA ASP A 193 -2.00 -4.78 16.74
C ASP A 193 -2.79 -5.62 15.74
N LYS A 194 -3.32 -4.96 14.70
CA LYS A 194 -4.22 -5.58 13.71
C LYS A 194 -3.84 -5.19 12.30
N VAL A 195 -3.85 -6.16 11.40
CA VAL A 195 -3.70 -5.98 9.95
C VAL A 195 -4.87 -6.67 9.27
N GLU A 196 -5.73 -5.97 8.53
CA GLU A 196 -6.88 -6.63 7.87
C GLU A 196 -6.44 -7.37 6.59
N GLN A 197 -5.52 -6.76 5.84
CA GLN A 197 -4.92 -7.29 4.62
C GLN A 197 -3.41 -7.10 4.61
N MET A 198 -2.67 -8.17 4.36
CA MET A 198 -1.26 -8.05 3.98
C MET A 198 -1.12 -7.88 2.47
N ASN A 199 -0.27 -6.97 2.01
CA ASN A 199 0.12 -6.87 0.61
C ASN A 199 1.62 -7.17 0.48
N ILE A 200 1.92 -8.32 -0.13
CA ILE A 200 3.26 -8.95 -0.17
C ILE A 200 4.16 -8.33 -1.24
N GLY A 201 3.59 -7.56 -2.18
CA GLY A 201 4.32 -7.05 -3.33
C GLY A 201 4.64 -8.15 -4.34
N ASN A 202 5.92 -8.40 -4.57
CA ASN A 202 6.40 -9.30 -5.63
C ASN A 202 7.20 -10.49 -5.06
N VAL A 203 6.92 -11.68 -5.59
CA VAL A 203 7.63 -12.93 -5.32
C VAL A 203 7.91 -13.61 -6.66
N ARG A 204 9.19 -13.80 -6.97
CA ARG A 204 9.67 -14.30 -8.27
C ARG A 204 10.52 -15.57 -8.16
N SER A 205 11.08 -15.87 -6.99
CA SER A 205 11.91 -17.05 -6.77
C SER A 205 11.35 -17.97 -5.68
N VAL A 206 11.85 -19.22 -5.63
CA VAL A 206 11.47 -20.21 -4.62
C VAL A 206 11.95 -19.78 -3.23
N GLU A 207 13.11 -19.13 -3.14
CA GLU A 207 13.65 -18.56 -1.90
C GLU A 207 12.72 -17.47 -1.36
N GLN A 208 12.26 -16.57 -2.23
CA GLN A 208 11.29 -15.53 -1.87
C GLN A 208 9.94 -16.12 -1.44
N HIS A 209 9.49 -17.21 -2.09
CA HIS A 209 8.30 -17.97 -1.66
C HIS A 209 8.48 -18.48 -0.23
N ARG A 210 9.56 -19.21 0.07
CA ARG A 210 9.84 -19.73 1.43
C ARG A 210 9.92 -18.60 2.46
N LYS A 211 10.60 -17.51 2.10
CA LYS A 211 10.70 -16.30 2.93
C LYS A 211 9.32 -15.69 3.22
N CYS A 212 8.45 -15.57 2.21
CA CYS A 212 7.08 -15.09 2.37
C CYS A 212 6.27 -15.94 3.36
N LEU A 213 6.33 -17.26 3.24
CA LEU A 213 5.62 -18.16 4.17
C LEU A 213 6.16 -18.05 5.60
N LYS A 214 7.48 -17.93 5.75
CA LYS A 214 8.11 -17.69 7.05
C LYS A 214 7.60 -16.37 7.65
N ILE A 215 7.62 -15.29 6.89
CA ILE A 215 7.10 -13.98 7.30
C ILE A 215 5.63 -14.06 7.73
N PHE A 216 4.79 -14.74 6.95
CA PHE A 216 3.39 -14.94 7.28
C PHE A 216 3.24 -15.63 8.64
N ARG A 217 3.89 -16.78 8.84
CA ARG A 217 3.83 -17.55 10.10
C ARG A 217 4.36 -16.77 11.29
N THR A 218 5.43 -16.00 11.12
CA THR A 218 6.05 -15.24 12.22
C THR A 218 5.20 -14.04 12.63
N TYR A 219 4.60 -13.32 11.67
CA TYR A 219 4.08 -11.97 11.92
C TYR A 219 2.58 -11.79 11.66
N PHE A 220 1.98 -12.60 10.79
CA PHE A 220 0.61 -12.36 10.28
C PHE A 220 -0.37 -13.50 10.55
N GLU A 221 0.12 -14.70 10.87
CA GLU A 221 -0.73 -15.85 11.21
C GLU A 221 -1.64 -15.52 12.40
N GLY A 222 -2.96 -15.66 12.21
CA GLY A 222 -3.97 -15.26 13.18
C GLY A 222 -4.21 -13.74 13.33
N LYS A 223 -3.40 -12.88 12.68
CA LYS A 223 -3.56 -11.43 12.71
C LYS A 223 -4.20 -10.84 11.46
N THR A 224 -4.12 -11.53 10.32
CA THR A 224 -4.66 -11.08 9.03
C THR A 224 -5.80 -11.97 8.54
N GLU A 225 -6.77 -11.35 7.88
CA GLU A 225 -7.94 -12.04 7.30
C GLU A 225 -7.84 -12.16 5.79
N SER A 226 -6.98 -11.35 5.17
CA SER A 226 -6.84 -11.29 3.72
C SER A 226 -5.40 -11.05 3.29
N TRP A 227 -5.13 -11.34 2.02
CA TRP A 227 -3.83 -11.09 1.41
C TRP A 227 -3.97 -10.59 -0.02
N ALA A 228 -2.95 -9.85 -0.44
CA ALA A 228 -2.81 -9.35 -1.80
C ALA A 228 -1.36 -9.44 -2.27
N GLY A 229 -1.19 -9.40 -3.58
CA GLY A 229 0.11 -9.23 -4.22
C GLY A 229 -0.01 -9.01 -5.72
N GLU A 230 1.10 -8.61 -6.32
CA GLU A 230 1.16 -8.22 -7.74
C GLU A 230 1.63 -9.41 -8.59
N THR A 231 2.86 -9.86 -8.36
CA THR A 231 3.45 -11.01 -9.07
C THR A 231 3.83 -12.07 -8.05
N MET A 232 3.18 -13.24 -8.08
CA MET A 232 3.51 -14.34 -7.18
C MET A 232 3.47 -15.67 -7.93
N PRO A 233 4.30 -16.65 -7.56
CA PRO A 233 4.20 -17.99 -8.12
C PRO A 233 2.90 -18.65 -7.66
N LEU A 234 2.33 -19.50 -8.52
CA LEU A 234 1.07 -20.17 -8.22
C LEU A 234 1.14 -21.04 -6.96
N SER A 235 2.29 -21.65 -6.71
CA SER A 235 2.55 -22.45 -5.51
C SER A 235 2.31 -21.65 -4.22
N LEU A 236 2.87 -20.44 -4.14
CA LEU A 236 2.66 -19.54 -3.00
C LEU A 236 1.19 -19.13 -2.90
N ILE A 237 0.57 -18.79 -4.02
CA ILE A 237 -0.84 -18.40 -4.08
C ILE A 237 -1.74 -19.53 -3.54
N ASN A 238 -1.49 -20.78 -3.94
CA ASN A 238 -2.25 -21.94 -3.46
C ASN A 238 -2.03 -22.17 -1.96
N GLU A 239 -0.81 -21.98 -1.44
CA GLU A 239 -0.53 -22.07 -0.01
C GLU A 239 -1.22 -20.96 0.79
N LEU A 240 -1.04 -19.69 0.40
CA LEU A 240 -1.67 -18.54 1.06
C LEU A 240 -3.19 -18.64 1.04
N ARG A 241 -3.76 -19.01 -0.11
CA ARG A 241 -5.19 -19.26 -0.24
C ARG A 241 -5.67 -20.32 0.75
N ARG A 242 -4.91 -21.38 1.04
CA ARG A 242 -5.31 -22.41 2.03
C ARG A 242 -5.26 -21.88 3.46
N MET A 243 -4.30 -21.00 3.75
CA MET A 243 -4.11 -20.46 5.10
C MET A 243 -5.04 -19.28 5.41
N ILE A 244 -5.50 -18.55 4.39
CA ILE A 244 -6.21 -17.27 4.55
C ILE A 244 -7.46 -17.26 3.67
N PRO A 245 -8.65 -16.97 4.22
CA PRO A 245 -9.92 -17.17 3.52
C PRO A 245 -10.21 -16.10 2.44
N SER A 246 -9.66 -14.90 2.57
CA SER A 246 -9.86 -13.81 1.59
C SER A 246 -8.58 -13.53 0.79
N THR A 247 -8.73 -13.25 -0.51
CA THR A 247 -7.60 -13.05 -1.44
C THR A 247 -7.90 -11.91 -2.43
N SER A 248 -6.89 -11.08 -2.73
CA SER A 248 -6.95 -10.06 -3.77
C SER A 248 -5.75 -10.17 -4.73
N LEU A 249 -6.01 -10.52 -5.99
CA LEU A 249 -5.03 -10.73 -7.05
C LEU A 249 -5.08 -9.57 -8.04
N GLN A 250 -3.97 -8.84 -8.19
CA GLN A 250 -3.85 -7.76 -9.20
C GLN A 250 -2.68 -8.03 -10.14
N ARG A 251 -2.87 -7.87 -11.45
CA ARG A 251 -1.80 -8.01 -12.47
C ARG A 251 -1.04 -9.35 -12.39
N THR A 252 -1.75 -10.44 -12.08
CA THR A 252 -1.12 -11.71 -11.72
C THR A 252 -0.78 -12.60 -12.91
N SER A 253 0.18 -13.49 -12.71
CA SER A 253 0.53 -14.60 -13.60
C SER A 253 -0.50 -15.76 -13.58
N VAL A 254 -1.47 -15.73 -12.67
CA VAL A 254 -2.51 -16.78 -12.55
C VAL A 254 -3.58 -16.59 -13.61
N PRO A 255 -3.90 -17.60 -14.45
CA PRO A 255 -5.00 -17.53 -15.39
C PRO A 255 -6.34 -17.45 -14.68
N ILE A 256 -7.31 -16.77 -15.30
CA ILE A 256 -8.63 -16.60 -14.70
C ILE A 256 -9.35 -17.95 -14.52
N ALA A 257 -9.08 -18.93 -15.41
CA ALA A 257 -9.65 -20.26 -15.31
C ALA A 257 -9.32 -20.91 -13.96
N HIS A 258 -8.13 -20.64 -13.41
CA HIS A 258 -7.72 -21.13 -12.10
C HIS A 258 -8.54 -20.51 -10.95
N VAL A 259 -8.82 -19.21 -11.03
CA VAL A 259 -9.69 -18.53 -10.06
C VAL A 259 -11.11 -19.11 -10.10
N PHE A 260 -11.65 -19.38 -11.29
CA PHE A 260 -12.94 -20.03 -11.42
C PHE A 260 -12.96 -21.48 -10.92
N ARG A 261 -11.84 -22.20 -10.97
CA ARG A 261 -11.73 -23.51 -10.31
C ARG A 261 -11.85 -23.40 -8.81
N TRP A 262 -11.33 -22.33 -8.20
CA TRP A 262 -11.51 -22.10 -6.77
C TRP A 262 -12.98 -21.87 -6.41
N ILE A 263 -13.66 -21.04 -7.19
CA ILE A 263 -15.09 -20.78 -7.03
C ILE A 263 -15.89 -22.07 -7.24
N LYS A 264 -15.57 -22.86 -8.26
CA LYS A 264 -16.19 -24.17 -8.50
C LYS A 264 -15.96 -25.10 -7.31
N GLY A 265 -14.72 -25.19 -6.82
CA GLY A 265 -14.37 -25.98 -5.64
C GLY A 265 -15.12 -25.54 -4.38
N TRP A 266 -15.34 -24.23 -4.21
CA TRP A 266 -16.17 -23.68 -3.14
C TRP A 266 -17.65 -24.06 -3.29
N ILE A 267 -18.21 -23.93 -4.50
CA ILE A 267 -19.59 -24.33 -4.82
C ILE A 267 -19.81 -25.81 -4.44
N ILE A 268 -18.86 -26.67 -4.80
CA ILE A 268 -18.94 -28.10 -4.51
C ILE A 268 -18.46 -28.51 -3.10
N GLY A 269 -18.12 -27.56 -2.23
CA GLY A 269 -17.80 -27.81 -0.83
C GLY A 269 -16.48 -28.54 -0.57
N LEU A 270 -15.53 -28.51 -1.51
CA LEU A 270 -14.23 -29.17 -1.35
C LEU A 270 -13.45 -28.59 -0.15
N GLN A 271 -12.84 -29.46 0.65
CA GLN A 271 -12.13 -29.10 1.89
C GLN A 271 -11.08 -28.00 1.70
N GLY A 272 -10.38 -28.02 0.56
CA GLY A 272 -9.38 -27.01 0.23
C GLY A 272 -9.90 -25.70 -0.33
N TYR A 273 -11.23 -25.50 -0.46
CA TYR A 273 -11.83 -24.29 -1.06
C TYR A 273 -13.01 -23.73 -0.26
N LYS A 274 -13.68 -24.56 0.57
CA LYS A 274 -14.88 -24.17 1.33
C LYS A 274 -14.67 -23.00 2.28
N HIS A 275 -13.43 -22.72 2.67
CA HIS A 275 -13.05 -21.63 3.55
C HIS A 275 -12.90 -20.29 2.82
N ILE A 276 -12.89 -20.28 1.49
CA ILE A 276 -12.77 -19.05 0.71
C ILE A 276 -13.99 -18.15 0.99
N THR A 277 -13.74 -16.91 1.40
CA THR A 277 -14.76 -15.90 1.69
C THR A 277 -14.80 -14.81 0.64
N GLN A 278 -13.65 -14.47 0.03
CA GLN A 278 -13.59 -13.42 -0.97
C GLN A 278 -12.44 -13.65 -1.95
N VAL A 279 -12.68 -13.40 -3.23
CA VAL A 279 -11.64 -13.33 -4.26
C VAL A 279 -11.87 -12.10 -5.12
N TYR A 280 -10.97 -11.14 -5.02
CA TYR A 280 -10.85 -10.06 -6.00
C TYR A 280 -9.78 -10.44 -7.01
N TYR A 281 -10.10 -10.36 -8.30
CA TYR A 281 -9.16 -10.61 -9.38
C TYR A 281 -9.25 -9.48 -10.40
N ASN A 282 -8.12 -8.87 -10.74
CA ASN A 282 -8.06 -7.85 -11.76
C ASN A 282 -6.80 -8.01 -12.61
N ASN A 283 -6.98 -8.29 -13.90
CA ASN A 283 -5.90 -8.33 -14.87
C ASN A 283 -6.27 -7.48 -16.10
N PRO A 284 -5.62 -6.31 -16.30
CA PRO A 284 -5.92 -5.42 -17.42
C PRO A 284 -5.74 -6.04 -18.81
N ALA A 285 -4.90 -7.07 -18.93
CA ALA A 285 -4.66 -7.76 -20.20
C ALA A 285 -5.73 -8.83 -20.51
N PHE A 286 -6.50 -9.24 -19.49
CA PHE A 286 -7.52 -10.26 -19.64
C PHE A 286 -8.83 -9.65 -20.17
N ARG A 287 -9.44 -10.31 -21.16
CA ARG A 287 -10.79 -10.01 -21.60
C ARG A 287 -11.62 -11.28 -21.54
N MET A 288 -12.71 -11.24 -20.80
CA MET A 288 -13.61 -12.38 -20.73
C MET A 288 -14.28 -12.63 -22.08
N ASN A 289 -14.44 -13.91 -22.44
CA ASN A 289 -15.13 -14.30 -23.66
C ASN A 289 -16.56 -13.72 -23.65
N LYS A 290 -16.96 -13.08 -24.76
CA LYS A 290 -18.28 -12.46 -24.90
C LYS A 290 -19.42 -13.44 -24.64
N GLY A 291 -19.26 -14.71 -25.00
CA GLY A 291 -20.25 -15.76 -24.72
C GLY A 291 -20.46 -15.96 -23.23
N VAL A 292 -19.38 -16.05 -22.45
CA VAL A 292 -19.42 -16.15 -20.98
C VAL A 292 -19.98 -14.87 -20.38
N PHE A 293 -19.52 -13.69 -20.80
CA PHE A 293 -20.03 -12.41 -20.29
C PHE A 293 -21.53 -12.24 -20.54
N ARG A 294 -22.04 -12.69 -21.69
CA ARG A 294 -23.48 -12.69 -21.99
C ARG A 294 -24.29 -13.56 -21.04
N VAL A 295 -23.72 -14.61 -20.46
CA VAL A 295 -24.42 -15.39 -19.42
C VAL A 295 -24.69 -14.51 -18.21
N PHE A 296 -23.72 -13.70 -17.78
CA PHE A 296 -23.93 -12.78 -16.66
C PHE A 296 -24.91 -11.65 -17.01
N LEU A 297 -24.84 -11.09 -18.23
CA LEU A 297 -25.80 -10.08 -18.68
C LEU A 297 -27.23 -10.61 -18.80
N LYS A 298 -27.41 -11.84 -19.29
CA LYS A 298 -28.75 -12.45 -19.43
C LYS A 298 -29.43 -12.74 -18.09
N ILE A 299 -28.66 -12.80 -17.01
CA ILE A 299 -29.18 -13.10 -15.67
C ILE A 299 -29.72 -11.83 -14.99
N MET A 300 -29.29 -10.64 -15.43
CA MET A 300 -29.69 -9.36 -14.85
C MET A 300 -30.02 -8.37 -15.97
N ASP A 301 -31.31 -8.12 -16.20
CA ASP A 301 -31.80 -7.20 -17.25
C ASP A 301 -31.38 -5.73 -17.04
N ASP A 302 -30.82 -5.38 -15.86
CA ASP A 302 -30.36 -4.02 -15.57
C ASP A 302 -28.84 -3.84 -15.73
N VAL A 303 -28.51 -2.95 -16.66
CA VAL A 303 -27.20 -2.66 -17.20
C VAL A 303 -26.41 -1.79 -16.22
N GLU A 304 -25.52 -2.41 -15.43
CA GLU A 304 -24.20 -1.86 -15.06
C GLU A 304 -23.34 -2.86 -14.26
N ASN A 305 -23.96 -3.84 -13.57
CA ASN A 305 -23.25 -4.85 -12.81
C ASN A 305 -23.74 -6.27 -13.13
N SER A 306 -22.92 -7.02 -13.87
CA SER A 306 -23.10 -8.44 -14.16
C SER A 306 -22.88 -9.28 -12.89
N GLU A 307 -23.95 -9.54 -12.13
CA GLU A 307 -23.94 -10.29 -10.87
C GLU A 307 -24.54 -11.70 -11.04
N LEU A 308 -23.85 -12.70 -10.51
CA LEU A 308 -24.35 -14.06 -10.36
C LEU A 308 -24.44 -14.41 -8.87
N ILE A 309 -25.64 -14.77 -8.41
CA ILE A 309 -25.81 -15.35 -7.07
C ILE A 309 -25.55 -16.85 -7.14
N LEU A 310 -24.52 -17.27 -6.41
CA LEU A 310 -24.08 -18.65 -6.25
C LEU A 310 -24.57 -19.21 -4.91
N LYS A 311 -24.74 -20.53 -4.85
CA LYS A 311 -24.98 -21.26 -3.60
C LYS A 311 -24.08 -22.49 -3.56
N ASN A 312 -23.44 -22.78 -2.42
CA ASN A 312 -22.68 -24.01 -2.24
C ASN A 312 -23.53 -25.15 -1.66
N PHE A 313 -22.98 -26.37 -1.60
CA PHE A 313 -23.68 -27.52 -0.99
C PHE A 313 -24.00 -27.34 0.50
N ASP A 314 -23.26 -26.52 1.24
CA ASP A 314 -23.57 -26.18 2.64
C ASP A 314 -24.72 -25.16 2.76
N GLY A 315 -25.25 -24.69 1.64
CA GLY A 315 -26.32 -23.70 1.59
C GLY A 315 -25.88 -22.23 1.72
N LYS A 316 -24.57 -21.97 1.85
CA LYS A 316 -24.01 -20.61 1.86
C LYS A 316 -24.18 -19.98 0.49
N ARG A 317 -24.44 -18.67 0.49
CA ARG A 317 -24.62 -17.88 -0.73
C ARG A 317 -23.39 -17.01 -0.99
N ALA A 318 -23.10 -16.75 -2.26
CA ALA A 318 -22.04 -15.83 -2.66
C ALA A 318 -22.49 -15.00 -3.87
N LYS A 319 -21.91 -13.82 -4.00
CA LYS A 319 -22.06 -12.94 -5.16
C LYS A 319 -20.82 -13.09 -6.01
N LEU A 320 -21.00 -13.21 -7.31
CA LEU A 320 -19.93 -13.16 -8.27
C LEU A 320 -20.20 -12.03 -9.27
N TYR A 321 -19.38 -11.00 -9.20
CA TYR A 321 -19.37 -9.90 -10.14
C TYR A 321 -18.27 -10.09 -11.17
N VAL A 322 -18.57 -9.70 -12.39
CA VAL A 322 -17.58 -9.61 -13.47
C VAL A 322 -17.75 -8.31 -14.22
N THR A 323 -16.64 -7.69 -14.61
CA THR A 323 -16.64 -6.44 -15.38
C THR A 323 -16.21 -6.71 -16.82
N SER A 324 -16.63 -5.83 -17.73
CA SER A 324 -16.24 -5.88 -19.14
C SER A 324 -14.73 -5.75 -19.37
N TYR A 325 -14.00 -5.19 -18.39
CA TYR A 325 -12.55 -4.98 -18.43
C TYR A 325 -11.75 -6.09 -17.73
N GLY A 326 -12.37 -7.25 -17.45
CA GLY A 326 -11.66 -8.42 -16.91
C GLY A 326 -11.49 -8.45 -15.39
N GLY A 327 -12.19 -7.58 -14.67
CA GLY A 327 -12.28 -7.66 -13.21
C GLY A 327 -13.30 -8.72 -12.78
N LEU A 328 -12.99 -9.45 -11.72
CA LEU A 328 -13.86 -10.42 -11.08
C LEU A 328 -13.86 -10.16 -9.56
N ASN A 329 -15.04 -10.21 -8.94
CA ASN A 329 -15.19 -10.13 -7.49
C ASN A 329 -16.16 -11.22 -7.01
N PHE A 330 -15.63 -12.24 -6.35
CA PHE A 330 -16.37 -13.26 -5.64
C PHE A 330 -16.44 -12.89 -4.14
N GLN A 331 -17.62 -12.92 -3.54
CA GLN A 331 -17.81 -12.62 -2.12
C GLN A 331 -18.92 -13.47 -1.49
N VAL A 332 -18.61 -14.19 -0.42
CA VAL A 332 -19.59 -14.93 0.38
C VAL A 332 -20.47 -13.95 1.15
N ILE A 333 -21.78 -14.16 1.07
CA ILE A 333 -22.79 -13.35 1.74
C ILE A 333 -22.91 -13.82 3.20
N THR A 334 -22.64 -12.91 4.15
CA THR A 334 -22.74 -13.18 5.60
C THR A 334 -24.02 -12.65 6.26
N LYS A 335 -24.80 -11.83 5.56
CA LYS A 335 -26.08 -11.27 6.04
C LYS A 335 -27.26 -11.94 5.34
N ASN A 336 -28.43 -11.90 5.96
CA ASN A 336 -29.67 -12.37 5.33
C ASN A 336 -29.92 -11.58 4.03
N PHE A 337 -29.66 -12.22 2.89
CA PHE A 337 -29.91 -11.65 1.57
C PHE A 337 -31.09 -12.40 0.95
N GLU A 338 -32.16 -11.68 0.63
CA GLU A 338 -33.41 -12.24 0.10
C GLU A 338 -33.39 -12.49 -1.41
N GLY A 339 -32.29 -12.15 -2.12
CA GLY A 339 -32.23 -12.36 -3.56
C GLY A 339 -32.26 -13.83 -3.99
N HIS A 340 -32.79 -14.06 -5.19
CA HIS A 340 -32.90 -15.38 -5.79
C HIS A 340 -31.52 -15.93 -6.20
N VAL A 341 -31.33 -17.24 -6.00
CA VAL A 341 -30.13 -17.95 -6.44
C VAL A 341 -30.28 -18.24 -7.93
N ASN A 342 -29.36 -17.71 -8.73
CA ASN A 342 -29.40 -17.84 -10.19
C ASN A 342 -28.56 -19.03 -10.68
N CYS A 343 -27.82 -19.69 -9.79
CA CYS A 343 -26.94 -20.80 -10.12
C CYS A 343 -27.20 -22.01 -9.21
N ASP A 344 -27.48 -23.15 -9.81
CA ASP A 344 -27.53 -24.43 -9.11
C ASP A 344 -26.14 -24.77 -8.53
N PRO A 345 -26.05 -25.20 -7.24
CA PRO A 345 -24.82 -25.73 -6.65
C PRO A 345 -24.14 -26.84 -7.47
N SER A 346 -24.83 -27.47 -8.42
CA SER A 346 -24.23 -28.52 -9.24
C SER A 346 -23.17 -28.00 -10.22
N ARG A 347 -23.32 -26.80 -10.81
CA ARG A 347 -22.45 -26.32 -11.91
C ARG A 347 -22.44 -24.79 -12.07
N LEU A 348 -21.33 -24.25 -12.57
CA LEU A 348 -21.32 -22.90 -13.15
C LEU A 348 -22.13 -22.89 -14.46
N PRO A 349 -22.79 -21.76 -14.82
CA PRO A 349 -23.62 -21.68 -16.03
C PRO A 349 -22.80 -21.59 -17.33
N PHE A 350 -21.48 -21.80 -17.26
CA PHE A 350 -20.54 -21.84 -18.37
C PHE A 350 -19.38 -22.79 -18.05
N SER A 351 -18.73 -23.33 -19.09
CA SER A 351 -17.46 -24.06 -18.93
C SER A 351 -16.30 -23.11 -18.65
N THR A 352 -15.40 -23.49 -17.75
CA THR A 352 -14.16 -22.75 -17.50
C THR A 352 -13.22 -22.75 -18.69
N GLU A 353 -13.31 -23.76 -19.57
CA GLU A 353 -12.55 -23.86 -20.82
C GLU A 353 -12.92 -22.76 -21.83
N ASN A 354 -14.11 -22.18 -21.69
CA ASN A 354 -14.56 -21.08 -22.55
C ASN A 354 -14.06 -19.72 -22.06
N LEU A 355 -13.38 -19.66 -20.91
CA LEU A 355 -12.69 -18.46 -20.46
C LEU A 355 -11.46 -18.27 -21.36
N ALA A 356 -11.27 -17.06 -21.86
CA ALA A 356 -10.16 -16.76 -22.76
C ALA A 356 -8.84 -16.82 -21.97
N ASP A 357 -8.19 -17.98 -21.97
CA ASP A 357 -6.84 -18.17 -21.49
C ASP A 357 -5.96 -18.78 -22.59
N ASP A 358 -4.66 -18.54 -22.50
CA ASP A 358 -3.64 -19.25 -23.25
C ASP A 358 -3.70 -20.74 -22.87
N VAL A 359 -4.32 -21.56 -23.72
CA VAL A 359 -4.54 -23.01 -23.52
C VAL A 359 -3.28 -23.73 -23.02
N SER A 360 -2.10 -23.27 -23.46
CA SER A 360 -0.80 -23.82 -23.07
C SER A 360 -0.52 -23.68 -21.57
N LYS A 361 -0.86 -22.52 -20.98
CA LYS A 361 -0.69 -22.27 -19.55
C LYS A 361 -1.70 -23.07 -18.72
N GLU A 362 -2.94 -23.19 -19.21
CA GLU A 362 -3.99 -23.96 -18.52
C GLU A 362 -3.60 -25.43 -18.32
N LEU A 363 -3.06 -26.09 -19.35
CA LEU A 363 -2.62 -27.49 -19.28
C LEU A 363 -1.48 -27.70 -18.27
N HIS A 364 -0.52 -26.77 -18.21
CA HIS A 364 0.55 -26.82 -17.20
C HIS A 364 -0.01 -26.74 -15.77
N TYR A 365 -0.99 -25.86 -15.54
CA TYR A 365 -1.60 -25.71 -14.22
C TYR A 365 -2.52 -26.89 -13.85
N LEU A 366 -3.21 -27.50 -14.83
CA LEU A 366 -3.91 -28.77 -14.61
C LEU A 366 -2.96 -29.82 -14.05
N GLY A 367 -1.75 -29.93 -14.60
CA GLY A 367 -0.74 -30.87 -14.09
C GLY A 367 -0.39 -30.64 -12.61
N LEU A 368 -0.27 -29.38 -12.17
CA LEU A 368 0.02 -29.03 -10.77
C LEU A 368 -1.17 -29.37 -9.86
N ASP A 369 -2.40 -29.00 -10.23
CA ASP A 369 -3.60 -29.32 -9.46
C ASP A 369 -3.85 -30.83 -9.39
N TYR A 370 -3.61 -31.58 -10.47
CA TYR A 370 -3.75 -33.05 -10.48
C TYR A 370 -2.69 -33.73 -9.61
N ALA A 371 -1.45 -33.24 -9.62
CA ALA A 371 -0.40 -33.73 -8.72
C ALA A 371 -0.78 -33.48 -7.25
N GLU A 372 -1.40 -32.33 -6.94
CA GLU A 372 -1.94 -32.02 -5.61
C GLU A 372 -3.17 -32.88 -5.27
N GLY A 373 -4.03 -33.14 -6.25
CA GLY A 373 -5.27 -33.92 -6.15
C GLY A 373 -5.06 -35.43 -6.00
N GLN A 374 -3.86 -35.97 -6.28
CA GLN A 374 -3.58 -37.36 -5.90
C GLN A 374 -3.62 -37.58 -4.38
N ASN A 375 -3.51 -36.52 -3.57
CA ASN A 375 -3.79 -36.56 -2.13
C ASN A 375 -5.26 -36.36 -1.76
N PHE A 376 -6.10 -35.90 -2.69
CA PHE A 376 -7.54 -35.70 -2.51
C PHE A 376 -8.26 -36.07 -3.82
N ARG A 377 -8.51 -37.37 -4.00
CA ARG A 377 -9.34 -37.92 -5.09
C ARG A 377 -10.70 -37.21 -5.08
N ASP A 378 -10.91 -36.19 -5.91
CA ASP A 378 -12.21 -35.76 -6.44
C ASP A 378 -12.11 -34.56 -7.41
N TYR A 379 -11.01 -34.44 -8.16
CA TYR A 379 -10.94 -33.51 -9.28
C TYR A 379 -11.43 -34.20 -10.55
N ALA A 380 -12.70 -33.99 -10.87
CA ALA A 380 -13.26 -34.17 -12.21
C ALA A 380 -13.45 -35.61 -12.77
N THR A 381 -13.86 -36.59 -11.97
CA THR A 381 -14.55 -37.76 -12.54
C THR A 381 -16.07 -37.56 -12.49
N PRO A 382 -16.77 -37.47 -13.64
CA PRO A 382 -18.23 -37.42 -13.65
C PRO A 382 -18.76 -38.75 -13.13
N ARG A 383 -19.19 -38.78 -11.86
CA ARG A 383 -20.09 -39.82 -11.37
C ARG A 383 -21.39 -39.70 -12.16
N ASN A 384 -21.54 -40.58 -13.16
CA ASN A 384 -22.66 -41.50 -13.30
C ASN A 384 -22.58 -42.16 -14.68
N GLN A 385 -21.64 -43.08 -14.83
CA GLN A 385 -21.98 -44.35 -15.49
C GLN A 385 -22.67 -45.19 -14.41
N GLY A 386 -23.87 -45.68 -14.71
CA GLY A 386 -24.61 -46.59 -13.86
C GLY A 386 -25.92 -46.00 -13.34
N ASN A 387 -26.93 -46.01 -14.19
CA ASN A 387 -28.23 -46.52 -13.78
C ASN A 387 -28.66 -47.46 -14.91
N ASN A 388 -28.55 -48.76 -14.61
CA ASN A 388 -29.20 -49.83 -15.34
C ASN A 388 -30.72 -49.66 -15.33
#